data_AF-A0A958PFJ0-F1
#
_entry.id   AF-A0A958PFJ0-F1
#
_cell.length_a   1.000
_cell.length_b   1.000
_cell.length_c   1.000
_cell.angle_alpha   90.00
_cell.angle_beta   90.00
_cell.angle_gamma   90.00
#
_symmetry.space_group_name_H-M   'P 1'
#
loop_
_entity.id
_entity.type
_entity.pdbx_description
1 polymer ?
#
loop_
_entity_poly.entity_id
_entity_poly.type
_entity_poly.pdbx_seq_one_letter_code
_entity_poly.pdbx_strand_id
1 'polypeptide(L)'
;MIKQLVLFVFIFLAIPCFASNHLFLGYGQNYANIDTIRLGVDSWEFGLLSRNFYGGEKVFPFGAFYTGFGLGLLNGTLGFQGSAGFSLGLLQGLFLRGELYAVHGIDGRDGGQALLGAQINF
;
A
#
# COMPACT_ATOMS: atom_id res chain seq x y z
N MET A 1 21.23 -4.35 -16.08
CA MET A 1 19.98 -3.69 -15.68
C MET A 1 18.83 -4.68 -15.46
N ILE A 2 18.29 -5.38 -16.47
CA ILE A 2 17.12 -6.29 -16.28
C ILE A 2 17.35 -7.34 -15.18
N LYS A 3 18.52 -8.00 -15.15
CA LYS A 3 18.85 -9.00 -14.12
C LYS A 3 18.89 -8.43 -12.69
N GLN A 4 19.31 -7.18 -12.53
CA GLN A 4 19.38 -6.51 -11.22
C GLN A 4 17.98 -6.11 -10.73
N LEU A 5 17.10 -5.69 -11.64
CA LEU A 5 15.69 -5.40 -11.35
C LEU A 5 14.95 -6.67 -10.90
N VAL A 6 15.14 -7.78 -11.62
CA VAL A 6 14.53 -9.08 -11.27
C VAL A 6 15.02 -9.56 -9.91
N LEU A 7 16.32 -9.45 -9.64
CA LEU A 7 16.89 -9.82 -8.34
C LEU A 7 16.33 -8.95 -7.21
N PHE A 8 16.22 -7.64 -7.43
CA PHE A 8 15.65 -6.71 -6.47
C PHE A 8 14.20 -7.09 -6.12
N VAL A 9 13.36 -7.30 -7.14
CA VAL A 9 11.97 -7.76 -6.94
C VAL A 9 11.95 -9.07 -6.15
N PHE A 10 12.77 -10.05 -6.51
CA PHE A 10 12.77 -11.36 -5.84
C PHE A 10 13.17 -11.28 -4.36
N ILE A 11 14.18 -10.46 -4.02
CA ILE A 11 14.60 -10.26 -2.62
C ILE A 11 13.47 -9.62 -1.81
N PHE A 12 12.82 -8.58 -2.33
CA PHE A 12 11.71 -7.93 -1.63
C PHE A 12 10.52 -8.88 -1.43
N LEU A 13 10.19 -9.69 -2.43
CA LEU A 13 9.15 -10.72 -2.32
C LEU A 13 9.49 -11.80 -1.28
N ALA A 14 10.78 -12.10 -1.08
CA ALA A 14 11.24 -13.18 -0.21
C ALA A 14 11.35 -12.82 1.28
N ILE A 15 11.40 -11.53 1.65
CA ILE A 15 11.54 -11.12 3.06
C ILE A 15 10.27 -11.51 3.85
N PRO A 16 10.32 -12.48 4.78
CA PRO A 16 9.15 -12.81 5.58
C PRO A 16 8.81 -11.64 6.49
N CYS A 17 7.54 -11.27 6.50
CA CYS A 17 7.03 -10.22 7.35
C CYS A 17 5.61 -10.60 7.79
N PHE A 18 5.35 -10.46 9.08
CA PHE A 18 4.07 -10.81 9.69
C PHE A 18 3.31 -9.53 10.01
N ALA A 19 2.14 -9.40 9.41
CA ALA A 19 1.10 -8.47 9.83
C ALA A 19 -0.20 -9.28 9.99
N SER A 20 -1.16 -8.76 10.74
CA SER A 20 -2.47 -9.41 10.86
C SER A 20 -3.28 -9.23 9.58
N ASN A 21 -4.16 -10.17 9.29
CA ASN A 21 -5.18 -9.96 8.27
C ASN A 21 -6.01 -8.73 8.64
N HIS A 22 -6.35 -7.93 7.64
CA HIS A 22 -7.04 -6.68 7.91
C HIS A 22 -7.82 -6.16 6.70
N LEU A 23 -8.72 -5.22 6.95
CA LEU A 23 -9.37 -4.40 5.94
C LEU A 23 -9.00 -2.95 6.19
N PHE A 24 -8.44 -2.27 5.19
CA PHE A 24 -8.14 -0.85 5.25
C PHE A 24 -9.06 -0.06 4.32
N LEU A 25 -9.66 1.01 4.85
CA LEU A 25 -10.48 1.97 4.13
C LEU A 25 -9.91 3.37 4.38
N GLY A 26 -9.61 4.11 3.32
CA GLY A 26 -8.97 5.42 3.44
C GLY A 26 -9.50 6.46 2.48
N TYR A 27 -9.42 7.71 2.92
CA TYR A 27 -9.81 8.91 2.20
C TYR A 27 -8.55 9.68 1.83
N GLY A 28 -8.51 10.20 0.59
CA GLY A 28 -7.37 10.95 0.09
C GLY A 28 -7.47 12.46 0.28
N GLN A 29 -6.55 13.19 -0.35
CA GLN A 29 -6.53 14.66 -0.33
C GLN A 29 -7.90 15.24 -0.71
N ASN A 30 -8.48 16.00 0.22
CA ASN A 30 -9.84 16.60 0.25
C ASN A 30 -10.94 15.83 0.99
N TYR A 31 -10.68 14.62 1.52
CA TYR A 31 -11.64 13.84 2.34
C TYR A 31 -13.03 13.61 1.73
N ALA A 32 -13.20 13.91 0.43
CA ALA A 32 -14.51 13.95 -0.20
C ALA A 32 -15.00 12.57 -0.64
N ASN A 33 -14.07 11.62 -0.89
CA ASN A 33 -14.38 10.27 -1.37
C ASN A 33 -13.43 9.25 -0.75
N ILE A 34 -13.90 7.99 -0.68
CA ILE A 34 -13.05 6.84 -0.41
C ILE A 34 -12.11 6.68 -1.60
N ASP A 35 -10.81 6.80 -1.35
CA ASP A 35 -9.77 6.70 -2.38
C ASP A 35 -9.01 5.37 -2.30
N THR A 36 -9.20 4.61 -1.23
CA THR A 36 -8.59 3.29 -1.08
C THR A 36 -9.47 2.31 -0.33
N ILE A 37 -9.48 1.07 -0.80
CA ILE A 37 -10.02 -0.11 -0.13
C ILE A 37 -9.05 -1.27 -0.36
N ARG A 38 -8.53 -1.85 0.72
CA ARG A 38 -7.50 -2.89 0.66
C ARG A 38 -7.80 -4.02 1.61
N LEU A 39 -7.64 -5.24 1.12
CA LEU A 39 -7.64 -6.45 1.93
C LEU A 39 -6.19 -6.87 2.19
N GLY A 40 -5.83 -6.92 3.47
CA GLY A 40 -4.55 -7.39 3.97
C GLY A 40 -4.60 -8.87 4.34
N VAL A 41 -3.64 -9.65 3.84
CA VAL A 41 -3.37 -11.03 4.25
C VAL A 41 -1.89 -11.14 4.56
N ASP A 42 -1.55 -11.44 5.81
CA ASP A 42 -0.19 -11.32 6.33
C ASP A 42 0.42 -9.93 6.02
N SER A 43 1.59 -9.88 5.38
CA SER A 43 2.26 -8.65 4.94
C SER A 43 1.82 -8.16 3.57
N TRP A 44 0.79 -8.75 2.96
CA TRP A 44 0.34 -8.36 1.63
C TRP A 44 -0.99 -7.62 1.69
N GLU A 45 -1.11 -6.53 0.96
CA GLU A 45 -2.36 -5.81 0.74
C GLU A 45 -2.74 -5.83 -0.74
N PHE A 46 -4.01 -6.05 -1.02
CA PHE A 46 -4.55 -6.07 -2.39
C PHE A 46 -5.81 -5.22 -2.49
N GLY A 47 -6.02 -4.57 -3.63
CA GLY A 47 -7.25 -3.83 -3.93
C GLY A 47 -7.00 -2.51 -4.66
N LEU A 48 -7.81 -1.51 -4.31
CA LEU A 48 -7.63 -0.14 -4.76
C LEU A 48 -6.63 0.53 -3.81
N LEU A 49 -5.36 0.60 -4.20
CA LEU A 49 -4.30 1.16 -3.35
C LEU A 49 -4.37 2.69 -3.33
N SER A 50 -4.80 3.31 -4.42
CA SER A 50 -5.09 4.74 -4.46
C SER A 50 -6.09 5.09 -5.55
N ARG A 51 -6.50 6.37 -5.63
CA ARG A 51 -7.33 6.83 -6.74
C ARG A 51 -6.67 6.47 -8.08
N ASN A 52 -7.31 5.57 -8.83
CA ASN A 52 -6.88 5.02 -10.11
C ASN A 52 -5.67 4.06 -10.10
N PHE A 53 -5.26 3.54 -8.95
CA PHE A 53 -4.22 2.51 -8.85
C PHE A 53 -4.77 1.25 -8.18
N TYR A 54 -4.89 0.17 -8.94
CA TYR A 54 -5.33 -1.14 -8.47
C TYR A 54 -4.17 -2.13 -8.51
N GLY A 55 -3.93 -2.87 -7.44
CA GLY A 55 -2.80 -3.78 -7.41
C GLY A 55 -2.63 -4.49 -6.09
N GLY A 56 -1.39 -4.90 -5.83
CA GLY A 56 -0.96 -5.43 -4.55
C GLY A 56 0.35 -4.82 -4.10
N GLU A 57 0.48 -4.62 -2.80
CA GLU A 57 1.73 -4.20 -2.17
C GLU A 57 2.11 -5.11 -1.02
N LYS A 58 3.41 -5.19 -0.76
CA LYS A 58 3.96 -5.82 0.42
C LYS A 58 4.32 -4.76 1.44
N VAL A 59 3.80 -4.90 2.65
CA VAL A 59 3.96 -3.98 3.77
C VAL A 59 5.01 -4.50 4.73
N PHE A 60 5.94 -3.62 5.09
CA PHE A 60 7.03 -3.85 6.01
C PHE A 60 6.84 -2.94 7.25
N PRO A 61 6.25 -3.46 8.34
CA PRO A 61 6.03 -2.73 9.57
C PRO A 61 7.32 -2.65 10.39
N PHE A 62 7.49 -1.51 11.07
CA PHE A 62 8.54 -1.22 12.03
C PHE A 62 7.93 -0.40 13.18
N GLY A 63 7.31 -1.13 14.12
CA GLY A 63 6.54 -0.54 15.21
C GLY A 63 5.22 0.06 14.71
N ALA A 64 4.97 1.33 15.04
CA ALA A 64 3.78 2.05 14.58
C ALA A 64 3.89 2.57 13.13
N PHE A 65 5.05 2.42 12.50
CA PHE A 65 5.30 2.90 11.14
C PHE A 65 5.50 1.73 10.18
N TYR A 66 5.36 1.98 8.88
CA TYR A 66 5.63 0.99 7.85
C TYR A 66 6.06 1.63 6.54
N THR A 67 6.66 0.82 5.67
CA THR A 67 6.84 1.11 4.25
C THR A 67 6.20 0.01 3.43
N GLY A 68 5.67 0.34 2.26
CA GLY A 68 5.13 -0.63 1.32
C GLY A 68 5.74 -0.48 -0.06
N PHE A 69 5.80 -1.59 -0.78
CA PHE A 69 6.21 -1.63 -2.18
C PHE A 69 5.29 -2.55 -2.94
N GLY A 70 4.81 -2.08 -4.10
CA GLY A 70 3.78 -2.80 -4.82
C GLY A 70 3.83 -2.63 -6.32
N LEU A 71 2.97 -3.40 -6.96
CA LEU A 71 2.76 -3.44 -8.40
C LEU A 71 1.27 -3.40 -8.69
N GLY A 72 0.89 -2.74 -9.76
CA GLY A 72 -0.51 -2.57 -10.11
C GLY A 72 -0.72 -1.92 -11.47
N LEU A 73 -1.93 -1.45 -11.68
CA LEU A 73 -2.38 -0.74 -12.88
C LEU A 73 -2.75 0.70 -12.51
N LEU A 74 -1.97 1.66 -13.01
CA LEU A 74 -2.26 3.10 -12.98
C LEU A 74 -3.04 3.46 -14.24
N ASN A 75 -4.33 3.77 -14.11
CA ASN A 75 -5.19 4.11 -15.27
C ASN A 75 -5.06 3.09 -16.43
N GLY A 76 -5.02 1.79 -16.11
CA GLY A 76 -4.89 0.70 -17.07
C GLY A 76 -3.46 0.38 -17.54
N THR A 77 -2.45 1.13 -17.10
CA THR A 77 -1.04 0.86 -17.43
C THR A 77 -0.31 0.27 -16.23
N LEU A 78 0.57 -0.73 -16.44
CA LEU A 78 1.40 -1.27 -15.37
C LEU A 78 2.22 -0.17 -14.67
N GLY A 79 2.32 -0.26 -13.35
CA GLY A 79 3.06 0.69 -12.55
C GLY A 79 3.64 0.08 -11.29
N PHE A 80 4.66 0.75 -10.76
CA PHE A 80 5.30 0.45 -9.49
C PHE A 80 4.80 1.46 -8.46
N GLN A 81 4.59 1.01 -7.24
CA GLN A 81 4.30 1.90 -6.12
C GLN A 81 5.31 1.75 -4.99
N GLY A 82 5.53 2.86 -4.29
CA GLY A 82 6.10 2.90 -2.96
C GLY A 82 5.16 3.64 -2.02
N SER A 83 5.07 3.18 -0.78
CA SER A 83 4.26 3.79 0.27
C SER A 83 5.05 3.88 1.58
N ALA A 84 4.69 4.85 2.41
CA ALA A 84 5.17 4.97 3.78
C ALA A 84 4.06 5.53 4.65
N GLY A 85 3.89 4.98 5.85
CA GLY A 85 2.77 5.36 6.69
C GLY A 85 2.94 4.98 8.15
N PHE A 86 1.85 5.16 8.89
CA PHE A 86 1.71 4.78 10.28
C PHE A 86 0.38 4.09 10.55
N SER A 87 0.34 3.22 11.55
CA SER A 87 -0.85 2.55 12.06
C SER A 87 -0.86 2.64 13.59
N LEU A 88 -1.86 3.31 14.16
CA LEU A 88 -2.02 3.55 15.59
C LEU A 88 -3.24 2.79 16.10
N GLY A 89 -3.04 1.90 17.06
CA GLY A 89 -4.13 1.16 17.71
C GLY A 89 -5.04 2.11 18.49
N LEU A 90 -6.33 2.11 18.16
CA LEU A 90 -7.36 2.86 18.89
C LEU A 90 -8.08 1.97 19.90
N LEU A 91 -8.50 0.78 19.44
CA LEU A 91 -9.20 -0.25 20.22
C LEU A 91 -8.72 -1.62 19.75
N GLN A 92 -9.13 -2.70 20.43
CA GLN A 92 -8.80 -4.05 20.01
C GLN A 92 -9.28 -4.29 18.57
N GLY A 93 -8.33 -4.51 17.67
CA GLY A 93 -8.60 -4.74 16.25
C GLY A 93 -8.89 -3.49 15.42
N LEU A 94 -9.02 -2.30 16.00
CA LEU A 94 -9.29 -1.05 15.26
C LEU A 94 -8.10 -0.09 15.32
N PHE A 95 -7.65 0.37 14.15
CA PHE A 95 -6.47 1.19 14.00
C PHE A 95 -6.77 2.43 13.16
N LEU A 96 -6.18 3.57 13.53
CA LEU A 96 -6.07 4.75 12.68
C LEU A 96 -4.83 4.59 11.81
N ARG A 97 -4.97 4.77 10.49
CA ARG A 97 -3.86 4.60 9.55
C ARG A 97 -3.72 5.81 8.65
N GLY A 98 -2.50 6.33 8.54
CA GLY A 98 -2.13 7.38 7.61
C GLY A 98 -1.03 6.90 6.67
N GLU A 99 -1.12 7.25 5.39
CA GLU A 99 -0.18 6.77 4.37
C GLU A 99 0.14 7.86 3.34
N LEU A 100 1.40 7.96 2.96
CA LEU A 100 1.84 8.65 1.75
C LEU A 100 2.19 7.58 0.72
N TYR A 101 1.67 7.72 -0.49
CA TYR A 101 2.03 6.82 -1.58
C TYR A 101 2.51 7.60 -2.80
N ALA A 102 3.39 6.97 -3.58
CA ALA A 102 3.85 7.44 -4.88
C ALA A 102 3.80 6.27 -5.88
N VAL A 103 3.35 6.55 -7.10
CA VAL A 103 3.24 5.58 -8.20
C VAL A 103 3.99 6.11 -9.41
N HIS A 104 4.73 5.23 -10.07
CA HIS A 104 5.36 5.47 -11.36
C HIS A 104 4.85 4.45 -12.39
N GLY A 105 4.12 4.92 -13.39
CA GLY A 105 3.64 4.12 -14.52
C GLY A 105 4.73 3.88 -15.55
N ILE A 106 4.72 2.71 -16.21
CA ILE A 106 5.70 2.39 -17.27
C ILE A 106 5.56 3.29 -18.51
N ASP A 107 4.44 3.99 -18.64
CA ASP A 107 4.20 5.00 -19.67
C ASP A 107 4.68 6.41 -19.27
N GLY A 108 5.38 6.52 -18.14
CA GLY A 108 5.94 7.78 -17.63
C GLY A 108 4.95 8.64 -16.87
N ARG A 109 3.73 8.16 -16.59
CA ARG A 109 2.78 8.88 -15.73
C ARG A 109 3.12 8.66 -14.26
N ASP A 110 3.24 9.76 -13.53
CA ASP A 110 3.43 9.75 -12.09
C ASP A 110 2.13 10.07 -11.35
N GLY A 111 2.03 9.56 -10.13
CA GLY A 111 0.94 9.89 -9.21
C GLY A 111 1.42 9.82 -7.77
N GLY A 112 0.70 10.48 -6.88
CA GLY A 112 0.94 10.39 -5.46
C GLY A 112 -0.16 11.07 -4.68
N GLN A 113 -0.44 10.58 -3.48
CA GLN A 113 -1.42 11.18 -2.60
C GLN A 113 -1.18 10.76 -1.15
N ALA A 114 -1.71 11.58 -0.25
CA ALA A 114 -1.81 11.26 1.17
C ALA A 114 -3.20 10.67 1.46
N LEU A 115 -3.22 9.61 2.25
CA LEU A 115 -4.41 8.87 2.66
C LEU A 115 -4.50 8.92 4.19
N LEU A 116 -5.72 9.05 4.70
CA LEU A 116 -6.04 8.86 6.11
C LEU A 116 -7.30 8.00 6.23
N GLY A 117 -7.26 7.00 7.10
CA GLY A 117 -8.32 6.01 7.16
C GLY A 117 -8.31 5.14 8.40
N ALA A 118 -9.17 4.12 8.37
CA ALA A 118 -9.32 3.15 9.44
C ALA A 118 -8.97 1.75 8.94
N GLN A 119 -8.31 0.98 9.80
CA GLN A 119 -7.95 -0.40 9.57
C GLN A 119 -8.59 -1.28 10.63
N ILE A 120 -9.20 -2.39 10.20
CA ILE A 120 -9.79 -3.41 11.08
C ILE A 120 -9.02 -4.72 10.91
N ASN A 121 -8.40 -5.20 11.99
CA ASN A 121 -7.65 -6.46 12.02
C ASN A 121 -8.54 -7.61 12.50
N PHE A 122 -8.40 -8.79 11.90
CA PHE A 122 -9.15 -9.99 12.23
C PHE A 122 -8.31 -11.27 12.09
#